data_AF-A0A5T1T541-F1
#
_entry.id   AF-A0A5T1T541-F1
#
_cell.length_a   1.000
_cell.length_b   1.000
_cell.length_c   1.000
_cell.angle_alpha   90.00
_cell.angle_beta   90.00
_cell.angle_gamma   90.00
#
_symmetry.space_group_name_H-M   'P 1'
#
loop_
_entity.id
_entity.type
_entity.pdbx_description
1 polymer ?
#
loop_
_entity_poly.entity_id
_entity_poly.type
_entity_poly.pdbx_seq_one_letter_code
_entity_poly.pdbx_strand_id
1 'polypeptide(L)'
;FFFGEAITKMGLYPDYNIRLFHKKYAKFNEREVHESIICQEKIGKLKHHFLHYAYENIEQFIDKQNKYSSLNPKKNNLLKALINPYWTFFKLYFVKLGFLEGKRGFIIAKLYAQYTFWKYIK
;
A
#
# COMPACT_ATOMS: atom_id res chain seq x y z
N PHE A 1 0.94 11.02 -2.84
CA PHE A 1 1.34 11.85 -1.70
C PHE A 1 1.14 11.06 -0.44
N PHE A 2 2.23 10.94 0.30
CA PHE A 2 2.21 10.55 1.71
C PHE A 2 2.57 11.82 2.47
N PHE A 3 2.03 12.06 3.65
CA PHE A 3 2.50 13.10 4.58
C PHE A 3 2.81 14.45 3.93
N GLY A 4 1.95 14.93 3.01
CA GLY A 4 2.11 16.21 2.32
C GLY A 4 3.03 16.24 1.09
N GLU A 5 3.85 15.22 0.80
CA GLU A 5 4.75 15.24 -0.38
C GLU A 5 4.62 14.01 -1.28
N ALA A 6 4.99 14.20 -2.55
CA ALA A 6 4.99 13.14 -3.56
C ALA A 6 5.95 12.01 -3.16
N ILE A 7 5.64 10.81 -3.62
CA ILE A 7 6.49 9.63 -3.48
C ILE A 7 6.58 8.99 -4.86
N THR A 8 7.81 8.74 -5.32
CA THR A 8 8.07 8.25 -6.68
C THR A 8 8.80 6.91 -6.70
N LYS A 9 9.36 6.49 -5.57
CA LYS A 9 10.06 5.22 -5.36
C LYS A 9 9.24 4.32 -4.45
N MET A 10 9.90 3.32 -3.84
CA MET A 10 9.29 2.33 -2.96
C MET A 10 8.29 1.38 -3.64
N GLY A 11 8.20 1.44 -4.98
CA GLY A 11 7.17 0.72 -5.74
C GLY A 11 5.77 1.30 -5.57
N LEU A 12 5.67 2.55 -5.08
CA LEU A 12 4.40 3.27 -4.90
C LEU A 12 4.04 4.15 -6.10
N TYR A 13 4.92 4.23 -7.10
CA TYR A 13 4.72 4.94 -8.35
C TYR A 13 5.49 4.26 -9.50
N PRO A 14 4.92 4.19 -10.73
CA PRO A 14 3.53 4.50 -11.06
C PRO A 14 2.56 3.47 -10.47
N ASP A 15 1.43 3.94 -9.93
CA ASP A 15 0.37 3.10 -9.33
C ASP A 15 -0.91 3.21 -10.16
N TYR A 16 -1.14 2.21 -11.03
CA TYR A 16 -2.29 2.19 -11.93
C TYR A 16 -3.53 1.64 -11.23
N ASN A 17 -4.56 2.47 -11.09
CA ASN A 17 -5.87 2.08 -10.56
C ASN A 17 -6.98 2.59 -11.48
N ILE A 18 -8.06 1.81 -11.60
CA ILE A 18 -9.29 2.26 -12.26
C ILE A 18 -10.00 3.24 -11.32
N ARG A 19 -10.10 4.51 -11.72
CA ARG A 19 -10.72 5.58 -10.92
C ARG A 19 -12.03 6.10 -11.51
N LEU A 20 -12.15 6.05 -12.83
CA LEU A 20 -13.35 6.45 -13.55
C LEU A 20 -13.92 5.23 -14.28
N PHE A 21 -15.17 4.90 -13.99
CA PHE A 21 -15.87 3.79 -14.59
C PHE A 21 -17.37 4.03 -14.53
N HIS A 22 -18.11 3.41 -15.46
CA HIS A 22 -19.56 3.48 -15.47
C HIS A 22 -20.13 2.25 -14.75
N LYS A 23 -21.00 2.47 -13.75
CA LYS A 23 -21.52 1.42 -12.84
C LYS A 23 -22.22 0.25 -13.54
N LYS A 24 -22.77 0.46 -14.74
CA LYS A 24 -23.37 -0.59 -15.58
C LYS A 24 -22.34 -1.61 -16.09
N TYR A 25 -21.09 -1.22 -16.26
CA TYR A 25 -20.04 -2.00 -16.94
C TYR A 25 -18.90 -2.43 -16.02
N ALA A 26 -18.83 -1.86 -14.82
CA ALA A 26 -17.79 -2.18 -13.86
C ALA A 26 -18.33 -2.12 -12.43
N LYS A 27 -17.79 -2.99 -11.57
CA LYS A 27 -18.16 -3.10 -10.16
C LYS A 27 -16.94 -3.34 -9.29
N PHE A 28 -17.05 -3.05 -8.00
CA PHE A 28 -16.06 -3.48 -7.03
C PHE A 28 -16.07 -5.01 -6.90
N ASN A 29 -14.91 -5.59 -6.58
CA ASN A 29 -14.82 -6.97 -6.17
C ASN A 29 -15.27 -7.15 -4.71
N GLU A 30 -15.53 -8.40 -4.33
CA GLU A 30 -16.02 -8.75 -2.98
C GLU A 30 -14.86 -8.91 -1.97
N ARG A 31 -13.75 -8.19 -2.15
CA ARG A 31 -12.62 -8.26 -1.22
C ARG A 31 -12.85 -7.31 -0.05
N GLU A 32 -12.71 -7.78 1.18
CA GLU A 32 -12.86 -6.93 2.37
C GLU A 32 -11.77 -5.86 2.52
N VAL A 33 -10.60 -6.08 1.90
CA VAL A 33 -9.46 -5.16 1.93
C VAL A 33 -8.84 -5.07 0.55
N HIS A 34 -8.44 -3.86 0.17
CA HIS A 34 -7.95 -3.56 -1.19
C HIS A 34 -8.96 -3.94 -2.26
N GLU A 35 -10.20 -3.48 -2.07
CA GLU A 35 -11.23 -3.53 -3.11
C GLU A 35 -10.69 -2.92 -4.41
N SER A 36 -10.98 -3.58 -5.53
CA SER A 36 -10.57 -3.14 -6.84
C SER A 36 -11.72 -3.25 -7.81
N ILE A 37 -11.78 -2.34 -8.78
CA ILE A 37 -12.77 -2.39 -9.84
C ILE A 37 -12.46 -3.53 -10.81
N ILE A 38 -13.45 -4.38 -11.05
CA ILE A 38 -13.44 -5.38 -12.10
C ILE A 38 -14.26 -4.82 -13.27
N CYS A 39 -13.67 -4.89 -14.46
CA CYS A 39 -14.28 -4.49 -15.72
C CYS A 39 -13.88 -5.51 -16.79
N GLN A 40 -14.85 -5.99 -17.58
CA GLN A 40 -14.58 -6.89 -18.71
C GLN A 40 -14.32 -6.12 -20.01
N GLU A 41 -14.64 -4.82 -20.02
CA GLU A 41 -14.43 -3.93 -21.15
C GLU A 41 -12.98 -3.43 -21.24
N LYS A 42 -12.64 -2.84 -22.38
CA LYS A 42 -11.31 -2.25 -22.61
C LYS A 42 -11.04 -1.10 -21.63
N ILE A 43 -9.97 -1.22 -20.85
CA ILE A 43 -9.52 -0.19 -19.91
C ILE A 43 -8.53 0.75 -20.61
N GLY A 44 -8.84 2.05 -20.61
CA GLY A 44 -7.93 3.11 -21.08
C GLY A 44 -6.98 3.60 -19.99
N LYS A 45 -5.90 4.27 -20.40
CA LYS A 45 -4.98 5.00 -19.50
C LYS A 45 -5.10 6.50 -19.74
N LEU A 46 -5.13 7.28 -18.67
CA LEU A 46 -5.03 8.73 -18.78
C LEU A 46 -3.65 9.13 -19.30
N LYS A 47 -3.59 10.19 -20.12
CA LYS A 47 -2.33 10.76 -20.62
C LYS A 47 -1.48 11.36 -19.49
N HIS A 48 -2.13 11.92 -18.48
CA HIS A 48 -1.50 12.53 -17.33
C HIS A 48 -1.79 11.75 -16.06
N HIS A 49 -0.88 11.83 -15.09
CA HIS A 49 -1.14 11.31 -13.75
C HIS A 49 -2.16 12.19 -13.03
N PHE A 50 -2.86 11.61 -12.06
CA PHE A 50 -3.66 12.38 -11.10
C PHE A 50 -2.95 12.40 -9.75
N LEU A 51 -3.19 13.43 -8.95
CA LEU A 51 -2.61 13.54 -7.61
C LEU A 51 -3.40 12.64 -6.65
N HIS A 52 -2.76 11.59 -6.15
CA HIS A 52 -3.34 10.70 -5.15
C HIS A 52 -2.81 11.05 -3.76
N TYR A 53 -3.66 11.62 -2.91
CA TYR A 53 -3.35 11.90 -1.50
C TYR A 53 -3.76 10.69 -0.66
N ALA A 54 -2.80 9.79 -0.39
CA ALA A 54 -3.10 8.53 0.27
C ALA A 54 -3.25 8.68 1.78
N TYR A 55 -2.40 9.52 2.39
CA TYR A 55 -2.37 9.79 3.83
C TYR A 55 -1.86 11.21 4.07
N GLU A 56 -2.56 11.97 4.92
CA GLU A 56 -2.15 13.32 5.30
C GLU A 56 -1.10 13.31 6.41
N ASN A 57 -1.19 12.35 7.33
CA ASN A 57 -0.28 12.21 8.47
C ASN A 57 -0.01 10.73 8.81
N ILE A 58 0.92 10.52 9.75
CA ILE A 58 1.34 9.17 10.17
C ILE A 58 0.23 8.43 10.90
N GLU A 59 -0.61 9.13 11.66
CA GLU A 59 -1.72 8.53 12.41
C GLU A 59 -2.75 7.88 11.47
N GLN A 60 -3.18 8.59 10.42
CA GLN A 60 -4.06 8.03 9.38
C GLN A 60 -3.46 6.79 8.73
N PHE A 61 -2.14 6.76 8.51
CA PHE A 61 -1.47 5.57 8.00
C PHE A 61 -1.57 4.42 9.01
N ILE A 62 -1.20 4.65 10.26
CA ILE A 62 -1.21 3.64 11.32
C ILE A 62 -2.62 3.07 11.53
N ASP A 63 -3.64 3.92 11.61
CA ASP A 63 -5.03 3.52 11.83
C ASP A 63 -5.54 2.61 10.71
N LYS A 64 -5.24 2.98 9.46
CA LYS A 64 -5.61 2.16 8.30
C LYS A 64 -4.90 0.81 8.31
N GLN A 65 -3.60 0.78 8.64
CA GLN A 65 -2.84 -0.46 8.74
C GLN A 65 -3.33 -1.35 9.90
N ASN A 66 -3.73 -0.74 11.02
CA ASN A 66 -4.35 -1.46 12.13
C ASN A 66 -5.65 -2.12 11.69
N LYS A 67 -6.57 -1.37 11.06
CA LYS A 67 -7.82 -1.91 10.53
C LYS A 67 -7.57 -3.06 9.55
N TYR A 68 -6.63 -2.89 8.62
CA TYR A 68 -6.31 -3.91 7.62
C TYR A 68 -5.64 -5.15 8.21
N SER A 69 -4.83 -5.01 9.26
CA SER A 69 -4.24 -6.15 9.95
C SER A 69 -5.30 -7.02 10.62
N SER A 70 -6.35 -6.42 11.17
CA SER A 70 -7.46 -7.14 11.80
C SER A 70 -8.41 -7.80 10.80
N LEU A 71 -8.63 -7.19 9.63
CA LEU A 71 -9.50 -7.75 8.59
C LEU A 71 -8.85 -8.88 7.79
N ASN A 72 -7.52 -9.00 7.81
CA ASN A 72 -6.80 -10.00 7.02
C ASN A 72 -5.61 -10.58 7.78
N PRO A 73 -5.86 -11.25 8.92
CA PRO A 73 -4.82 -11.87 9.72
C PRO A 73 -4.19 -13.04 8.95
N LYS A 74 -2.88 -13.21 9.09
CA LYS A 74 -2.17 -14.39 8.60
C LYS A 74 -2.07 -15.41 9.73
N LYS A 75 -1.94 -16.69 9.36
CA LYS A 75 -1.68 -17.76 10.33
C LYS A 75 -0.51 -17.38 11.22
N ASN A 76 -0.74 -17.43 12.54
CA ASN A 76 0.24 -17.08 13.54
C ASN A 76 1.48 -17.98 13.38
N ASN A 77 2.61 -17.35 13.08
CA ASN A 77 3.88 -18.02 12.88
C ASN A 77 4.99 -17.03 13.23
N LEU A 78 5.61 -17.24 14.39
CA LEU A 78 6.63 -16.35 14.96
C LEU A 78 7.85 -16.20 14.04
N LEU A 79 8.32 -17.27 13.42
CA LEU A 79 9.45 -17.22 12.49
C LEU A 79 9.13 -16.34 11.27
N LYS A 80 7.93 -16.48 10.71
CA LYS A 80 7.44 -15.61 9.63
C LYS A 80 7.18 -14.19 10.10
N ALA A 81 6.73 -14.00 11.35
CA ALA A 81 6.56 -12.69 11.95
C ALA A 81 7.89 -11.97 12.12
N LEU A 82 9.01 -12.67 12.36
CA LEU A 82 10.32 -12.05 12.42
C LEU A 82 10.89 -11.79 11.03
N ILE A 83 10.96 -12.80 10.16
CA ILE A 83 11.67 -12.69 8.87
C ILE A 83 10.96 -11.74 7.88
N ASN A 84 9.64 -11.80 7.77
CA ASN A 84 8.92 -11.06 6.72
C ASN A 84 8.97 -9.53 6.90
N PRO A 85 8.85 -8.96 8.12
CA PRO A 85 9.07 -7.53 8.35
C PRO A 85 10.46 -7.05 7.96
N TYR A 86 11.52 -7.77 8.35
CA TYR A 86 12.90 -7.42 7.94
C TYR A 86 13.04 -7.43 6.43
N TRP A 87 12.50 -8.46 5.77
CA TRP A 87 12.51 -8.51 4.31
C TRP A 87 11.67 -7.39 3.67
N THR A 88 10.52 -7.05 4.25
CA THR A 88 9.67 -5.94 3.79
C THR A 88 10.42 -4.63 3.84
N PHE A 89 11.08 -4.34 4.95
CA PHE A 89 11.92 -3.15 5.10
C PHE A 89 13.04 -3.13 4.06
N PHE A 90 13.82 -4.22 3.98
CA PHE A 90 14.95 -4.32 3.06
C PHE A 90 14.52 -4.11 1.60
N LYS A 91 13.43 -4.76 1.19
CA LYS A 91 12.87 -4.65 -0.15
C LYS A 91 12.39 -3.23 -0.45
N LEU A 92 11.64 -2.59 0.46
CA LEU A 92 11.12 -1.25 0.22
C LEU A 92 12.24 -0.19 0.22
N TYR A 93 13.17 -0.30 1.16
CA TYR A 93 14.20 0.70 1.36
C TYR A 93 15.33 0.58 0.34
N PHE A 94 15.89 -0.62 0.14
CA PHE A 94 17.04 -0.81 -0.76
C PHE A 94 16.63 -1.21 -2.17
N VAL A 95 15.85 -2.29 -2.32
CA VAL A 95 15.51 -2.83 -3.66
C VAL A 95 14.59 -1.89 -4.43
N LYS A 96 13.66 -1.23 -3.74
CA LYS A 96 12.74 -0.25 -4.33
C LYS A 96 13.20 1.19 -4.16
N LEU A 97 14.49 1.40 -3.84
CA LEU A 97 15.13 2.71 -3.78
C LEU A 97 14.43 3.70 -2.84
N GLY A 98 13.83 3.21 -1.75
CA GLY A 98 13.18 4.06 -0.75
C GLY A 98 14.16 5.02 -0.06
N PHE A 99 15.45 4.71 -0.01
CA PHE A 99 16.46 5.66 0.51
C PHE A 99 16.54 6.97 -0.31
N LEU A 100 16.13 6.96 -1.59
CA LEU A 100 16.07 8.18 -2.41
C LEU A 100 14.93 9.12 -2.00
N GLU A 101 13.97 8.63 -1.22
CA GLU A 101 12.89 9.43 -0.60
C GLU A 101 13.32 10.02 0.76
N GLY A 102 14.61 9.94 1.09
CA GLY A 102 15.22 10.51 2.29
C GLY A 102 14.64 9.95 3.59
N LYS A 103 14.51 10.83 4.60
CA LYS A 103 13.96 10.47 5.93
C LYS A 103 12.57 9.82 5.83
N ARG A 104 11.75 10.27 4.88
CA ARG A 104 10.37 9.82 4.72
C ARG A 104 10.32 8.40 4.16
N GLY A 105 11.21 8.07 3.23
CA GLY A 105 11.37 6.70 2.73
C GLY A 105 11.71 5.70 3.83
N PHE A 106 12.59 6.08 4.76
CA PHE A 106 12.91 5.25 5.93
C PHE A 106 11.69 5.04 6.83
N ILE A 107 10.97 6.13 7.16
CA ILE A 107 9.76 6.09 8.00
C ILE A 107 8.71 5.17 7.36
N ILE A 108 8.43 5.35 6.07
CA ILE A 108 7.45 4.55 5.34
C ILE A 108 7.87 3.07 5.33
N ALA A 109 9.13 2.76 5.04
CA ALA A 109 9.61 1.37 5.02
C ALA A 109 9.46 0.71 6.39
N LYS A 110 9.76 1.44 7.48
CA LYS A 110 9.58 0.96 8.86
C LYS A 110 8.11 0.72 9.20
N LEU A 111 7.22 1.65 8.84
CA LEU A 111 5.79 1.52 9.08
C LEU A 111 5.19 0.33 8.30
N TYR A 112 5.60 0.10 7.05
CA TYR A 112 5.20 -1.07 6.28
C TYR A 112 5.71 -2.38 6.90
N ALA A 113 6.96 -2.42 7.38
CA ALA A 113 7.49 -3.57 8.09
C ALA A 113 6.70 -3.88 9.37
N GLN A 114 6.37 -2.84 10.15
CA GLN A 114 5.53 -2.97 11.35
C GLN A 114 4.13 -3.50 11.02
N TYR A 115 3.51 -3.01 9.94
CA TYR A 115 2.24 -3.55 9.46
C TYR A 115 2.37 -5.03 9.08
N THR A 116 3.43 -5.42 8.36
CA THR A 116 3.70 -6.83 8.04
C THR A 116 3.81 -7.66 9.31
N PHE A 117 4.44 -7.15 10.37
CA PHE A 117 4.52 -7.83 11.66
C PHE A 117 3.14 -8.02 12.28
N TRP A 118 2.34 -6.95 12.38
CA TRP A 118 0.97 -7.00 12.90
C TRP A 118 0.10 -8.03 12.21
N LYS A 119 0.25 -8.22 10.90
CA LYS A 119 -0.48 -9.26 10.15
C LYS A 119 -0.22 -10.68 10.62
N TYR A 120 0.91 -10.99 11.27
CA TYR A 120 1.22 -12.35 11.73
C TYR A 120 0.92 -12.56 13.22
N ILE A 121 0.75 -11.49 13.99
CA ILE A 121 0.58 -11.56 15.45
C ILE A 121 -0.83 -11.22 15.93
N LYS A 122 -1.62 -10.52 15.11
CA LYS A 122 -3.07 -10.32 15.31
C LYS A 122 -3.83 -11.37 14.54
#